data_AF-X8GXU4-F1
#
_entry.id   AF-X8GXU4-F1
#
_cell.length_a   1.000
_cell.length_b   1.000
_cell.length_c   1.000
_cell.angle_alpha   90.00
_cell.angle_beta   90.00
_cell.angle_gamma   90.00
#
_symmetry.space_group_name_H-M   'P 1'
#
loop_
_entity.id
_entity.type
_entity.pdbx_description
1 polymer ?
#
loop_
_entity_poly.entity_id
_entity_poly.type
_entity_poly.pdbx_seq_one_letter_code
_entity_poly.pdbx_strand_id
1 'polypeptide(L)'
;MTIDENGKKRPTHERLLKAERSLLKLIRENTIFTYLDDDLKRDFTPPSMNNRIEGGVNSRLREMLRNHRGLSIERRIKAVYWWCYMHSPEPLSLSEILNIMPTDRSIAAIYKKMSEKQKLEKNLSIWGDAIVWSDFHKVDRFYDQWD
;
A
#
# COMPACT_ATOMS: atom_id res chain seq x y z
N MET A 1 -20.94 -27.61 -7.51
CA MET A 1 -21.98 -26.69 -8.03
C MET A 1 -23.16 -26.73 -7.06
N THR A 2 -23.74 -25.57 -6.76
CA THR A 2 -25.00 -25.42 -6.03
C THR A 2 -26.07 -24.90 -7.00
N ILE A 3 -27.34 -25.16 -6.71
CA ILE A 3 -28.46 -24.64 -7.50
C ILE A 3 -29.12 -23.56 -6.65
N ASP A 4 -29.29 -22.36 -7.19
CA ASP A 4 -29.98 -21.28 -6.47
C ASP A 4 -31.51 -21.46 -6.49
N GLU A 5 -32.22 -20.63 -5.74
CA GLU A 5 -33.69 -20.62 -5.63
C GLU A 5 -34.42 -20.46 -6.97
N ASN A 6 -33.72 -19.97 -8.01
CA ASN A 6 -34.23 -19.77 -9.36
C ASN A 6 -33.83 -20.92 -10.31
N GLY A 7 -33.30 -22.03 -9.78
CA GLY A 7 -32.88 -23.19 -10.58
C GLY A 7 -31.57 -23.00 -11.33
N LYS A 8 -30.83 -21.89 -11.10
CA LYS A 8 -29.59 -21.60 -11.81
C LYS A 8 -28.42 -22.27 -11.11
N LYS A 9 -27.60 -22.98 -11.89
CA LYS A 9 -26.37 -23.60 -11.41
C LYS A 9 -25.33 -22.52 -11.11
N ARG A 10 -24.88 -22.47 -9.86
CA ARG A 10 -23.77 -21.62 -9.40
C ARG A 10 -22.60 -22.46 -8.90
N PRO A 11 -21.37 -21.96 -9.02
CA PRO A 11 -20.24 -22.61 -8.35
C PRO A 11 -20.44 -22.59 -6.83
N THR A 12 -20.10 -23.70 -6.17
CA THR A 12 -20.25 -23.86 -4.71
C THR A 12 -19.47 -22.80 -3.92
N HIS A 13 -18.36 -22.31 -4.50
CA HIS A 13 -17.52 -21.27 -3.91
C HIS A 13 -17.42 -20.04 -4.83
N GLU A 14 -18.56 -19.49 -5.25
CA GLU A 14 -18.63 -18.34 -6.15
C GLU A 14 -17.76 -17.15 -5.69
N ARG A 15 -17.76 -16.86 -4.38
CA ARG A 15 -16.97 -15.76 -3.81
C ARG A 15 -15.46 -15.99 -3.91
N LEU A 16 -14.98 -17.21 -3.65
CA LEU A 16 -13.56 -17.54 -3.79
C LEU A 16 -13.11 -17.44 -5.25
N LEU A 17 -13.93 -17.91 -6.18
CA LEU A 17 -13.63 -17.79 -7.62
C LEU A 17 -13.61 -16.33 -8.08
N LYS A 18 -14.47 -15.48 -7.53
CA LYS A 18 -14.46 -14.03 -7.80
C LYS A 18 -13.17 -13.40 -7.25
N ALA A 19 -12.75 -13.77 -6.05
CA ALA A 19 -11.51 -13.29 -5.45
C ALA A 19 -10.27 -13.72 -6.25
N GLU A 20 -10.20 -14.99 -6.63
CA GLU A 20 -9.13 -15.53 -7.49
C GLU A 20 -9.04 -14.77 -8.82
N ARG A 21 -10.17 -14.59 -9.52
CA ARG A 21 -10.21 -13.84 -10.78
C ARG A 21 -9.78 -12.38 -10.62
N SER A 22 -10.15 -11.75 -9.51
CA SER A 22 -9.73 -10.39 -9.18
C SER A 22 -8.20 -10.30 -9.00
N LEU A 23 -7.62 -11.24 -8.25
CA LEU A 23 -6.16 -11.31 -8.07
C LEU A 23 -5.44 -11.55 -9.40
N LEU A 24 -5.93 -12.49 -10.21
CA LEU A 24 -5.34 -12.76 -11.54
C LEU A 24 -5.40 -11.53 -12.46
N LYS A 25 -6.48 -10.76 -12.41
CA LYS A 25 -6.59 -9.50 -13.16
C LYS A 25 -5.51 -8.51 -12.72
N LEU A 26 -5.35 -8.29 -11.42
CA LEU A 26 -4.38 -7.35 -10.86
C LEU A 26 -2.93 -7.77 -11.13
N ILE A 27 -2.66 -9.08 -11.17
CA ILE A 27 -1.36 -9.62 -11.60
C ILE A 27 -1.12 -9.29 -13.08
N ARG A 28 -2.09 -9.55 -13.97
CA ARG A 28 -1.97 -9.25 -15.42
C ARG A 28 -1.83 -7.76 -15.72
N GLU A 29 -2.52 -6.92 -14.95
CA GLU A 29 -2.46 -5.46 -15.05
C GLU A 29 -1.19 -4.89 -14.39
N ASN A 30 -0.25 -5.74 -14.00
CA ASN A 30 0.99 -5.40 -13.33
C ASN A 30 0.84 -4.53 -12.06
N THR A 31 -0.29 -4.64 -11.37
CA THR A 31 -0.66 -3.76 -10.25
C THR A 31 -0.37 -4.38 -8.87
N ILE A 32 -0.31 -5.72 -8.77
CA ILE A 32 -0.09 -6.44 -7.51
C ILE A 32 1.01 -7.51 -7.69
N PHE A 33 1.96 -7.56 -6.74
CA PHE A 33 3.08 -8.52 -6.66
C PHE A 33 4.07 -8.50 -7.86
N THR A 34 4.08 -7.44 -8.65
CA THR A 34 4.92 -7.30 -9.84
C THR A 34 6.33 -6.77 -9.59
N TYR A 35 6.69 -6.58 -8.32
CA TYR A 35 8.04 -6.20 -7.92
C TYR A 35 9.03 -7.38 -7.94
N LEU A 36 8.56 -8.60 -8.14
CA LEU A 36 9.39 -9.79 -8.32
C LEU A 36 9.65 -10.00 -9.81
N ASP A 37 10.42 -9.08 -10.40
CA ASP A 37 10.95 -9.26 -11.74
C ASP A 37 11.90 -10.48 -11.75
N ASP A 38 11.75 -11.36 -12.72
CA ASP A 38 12.61 -12.55 -12.83
C ASP A 38 14.07 -12.16 -13.11
N ASP A 39 14.31 -10.99 -13.72
CA ASP A 39 15.65 -10.44 -13.87
C ASP A 39 16.22 -9.97 -12.51
N LEU A 40 15.39 -9.48 -11.59
CA LEU A 40 15.81 -9.11 -10.24
C LEU A 40 16.32 -10.31 -9.44
N LYS A 41 15.81 -11.52 -9.71
CA LYS A 41 16.27 -12.76 -9.06
C LYS A 41 17.67 -13.19 -9.48
N ARG A 42 18.16 -12.73 -10.64
CA ARG A 42 19.52 -13.07 -11.14
C ARG A 42 20.59 -12.31 -10.39
N ASP A 43 20.34 -11.02 -10.12
CA ASP A 43 21.32 -10.11 -9.55
C ASP A 43 21.15 -9.91 -8.03
N PHE A 44 19.96 -10.24 -7.49
CA PHE A 44 19.64 -10.03 -6.09
C PHE A 44 18.81 -11.18 -5.51
N THR A 45 19.27 -11.74 -4.39
CA THR A 45 18.46 -12.66 -3.60
C THR A 45 17.67 -11.86 -2.55
N PRO A 46 16.35 -11.65 -2.74
CA PRO A 46 15.55 -10.91 -1.78
C PRO A 46 15.52 -11.67 -0.44
N PRO A 47 15.81 -10.99 0.68
CA PRO A 47 15.68 -11.61 2.00
C PRO A 47 14.22 -11.99 2.25
N SER A 48 14.00 -13.13 2.92
CA SER A 48 12.65 -13.59 3.27
C SER A 48 11.92 -12.70 4.27
N MET A 49 12.65 -11.86 5.00
CA MET A 49 12.13 -10.97 6.04
C MET A 49 12.34 -9.51 5.67
N ASN A 50 11.37 -8.67 6.03
CA ASN A 50 11.41 -7.22 5.83
C ASN A 50 12.36 -6.49 6.80
N ASN A 51 13.12 -7.20 7.64
CA ASN A 51 14.01 -6.64 8.67
C ASN A 51 15.00 -5.60 8.10
N ARG A 52 15.49 -5.79 6.86
CA ARG A 52 16.39 -4.82 6.21
C ARG A 52 15.72 -3.46 5.98
N ILE A 53 14.42 -3.46 5.70
CA ILE A 53 13.62 -2.25 5.48
C ILE A 53 13.13 -1.71 6.82
N GLU A 54 12.47 -2.55 7.63
CA GLU A 54 11.82 -2.11 8.87
C GLU A 54 12.78 -1.84 10.02
N GLY A 55 13.73 -2.75 10.24
CA GLY A 55 14.78 -2.61 11.25
C GLY A 55 15.91 -1.68 10.80
N GLY A 56 16.16 -1.60 9.50
CA GLY A 56 17.17 -0.71 8.91
C GLY A 56 16.63 0.69 8.63
N VAL A 57 16.22 0.93 7.39
CA VAL A 57 15.87 2.27 6.89
C VAL A 57 14.73 2.92 7.68
N ASN A 58 13.62 2.22 7.86
CA ASN A 58 12.42 2.80 8.49
C ASN A 58 12.63 3.09 9.98
N SER A 59 13.45 2.31 10.69
CA SER A 59 13.77 2.58 12.09
C SER A 59 14.50 3.92 12.24
N ARG A 60 15.46 4.20 11.35
CA ARG A 60 16.23 5.46 11.31
C ARG A 60 15.37 6.65 10.89
N LEU A 61 14.50 6.49 9.90
CA LEU A 61 13.54 7.53 9.53
C LEU A 61 12.60 7.88 10.69
N ARG A 62 12.07 6.88 11.38
CA ARG A 62 11.23 7.08 12.57
C ARG A 62 11.99 7.76 13.71
N GLU A 63 13.24 7.38 13.94
CA GLU A 63 14.12 8.03 14.92
C GLU A 63 14.34 9.51 14.60
N MET A 64 14.71 9.83 13.36
CA MET A 64 14.90 11.21 12.90
C MET A 64 13.61 12.04 13.11
N LEU A 65 12.45 11.53 12.69
CA LEU A 65 11.18 12.22 12.88
C LEU A 65 10.82 12.44 14.36
N ARG A 66 11.17 11.50 15.25
CA ARG A 66 10.98 11.65 16.70
C ARG A 66 11.88 12.74 17.28
N ASN A 67 13.15 12.75 16.90
CA ASN A 67 14.13 13.74 17.37
C ASN A 67 13.77 15.16 16.89
N HIS A 68 13.13 15.27 15.73
CA HIS A 68 12.72 16.55 15.13
C HIS A 68 11.22 16.83 15.22
N ARG A 69 10.53 16.31 16.25
CA ARG A 69 9.07 16.51 16.45
C ARG A 69 8.62 17.96 16.54
N GLY A 70 9.51 18.89 16.90
CA GLY A 70 9.24 20.33 16.99
C GLY A 70 9.26 21.07 15.64
N LEU A 71 9.65 20.40 14.55
CA LEU A 71 9.60 20.98 13.21
C LEU A 71 8.19 20.91 12.63
N SER A 72 7.87 21.87 11.76
CA SER A 72 6.63 21.82 10.96
C SER A 72 6.59 20.54 10.13
N ILE A 73 5.40 20.13 9.70
CA ILE A 73 5.23 18.91 8.91
C ILE A 73 6.02 18.97 7.59
N GLU A 74 6.05 20.14 6.95
CA GLU A 74 6.78 20.37 5.70
C GLU A 74 8.29 20.20 5.92
N ARG A 75 8.82 20.78 7.02
CA ARG A 75 10.23 20.65 7.37
C ARG A 75 10.62 19.22 7.73
N ARG A 76 9.73 18.48 8.39
CA ARG A 76 9.94 17.04 8.69
C ARG A 76 9.95 16.21 7.41
N ILE A 77 9.06 16.49 6.46
CA ILE A 77 9.05 15.84 5.13
C ILE A 77 10.36 16.11 4.40
N LYS A 78 10.78 17.37 4.31
CA LYS A 78 12.07 17.72 3.67
C LYS A 78 13.25 17.06 4.37
N ALA A 79 13.25 16.96 5.70
CA ALA A 79 14.28 16.26 6.46
C ALA A 79 14.34 14.76 6.12
N VAL A 80 13.19 14.10 5.91
CA VAL A 80 13.14 12.69 5.44
C VAL A 80 13.75 12.59 4.06
N TYR A 81 13.34 13.44 3.11
CA TYR A 81 13.90 13.45 1.76
C TYR A 81 15.42 13.67 1.76
N TRP A 82 15.90 14.61 2.58
CA TRP A 82 17.33 14.87 2.74
C TRP A 82 18.07 13.67 3.32
N TRP A 83 17.50 13.01 4.34
CA TRP A 83 18.08 11.80 4.91
C TRP A 83 18.18 10.70 3.85
N CYS A 84 17.12 10.45 3.08
CA CYS A 84 17.13 9.45 2.01
C CYS A 84 18.18 9.79 0.95
N TYR A 85 18.30 11.06 0.57
CA TYR A 85 19.32 11.51 -0.37
C TYR A 85 20.74 11.21 0.13
N MET A 86 21.05 11.57 1.38
CA MET A 86 22.39 11.37 1.97
C MET A 86 22.76 9.90 2.18
N HIS A 87 21.78 9.00 2.23
CA HIS A 87 21.97 7.56 2.44
C HIS A 87 21.68 6.74 1.17
N SER A 88 21.51 7.40 0.01
CA SER A 88 21.42 6.74 -1.28
C SER A 88 22.81 6.25 -1.72
N PRO A 89 22.96 5.01 -2.22
CA PRO A 89 24.21 4.53 -2.79
C PRO A 89 24.69 5.38 -3.98
N GLU A 90 23.74 5.90 -4.76
CA GLU A 90 23.97 6.74 -5.94
C GLU A 90 23.14 8.03 -5.78
N PRO A 91 23.68 9.04 -5.07
CA PRO A 91 23.01 10.32 -4.93
C PRO A 91 23.04 11.07 -6.27
N LEU A 92 21.91 11.67 -6.63
CA LEU A 92 21.81 12.56 -7.79
C LEU A 92 22.73 13.78 -7.65
N SER A 93 22.98 14.49 -8.75
CA SER A 93 23.73 15.76 -8.68
C SER A 93 22.93 16.84 -7.94
N LEU A 94 23.63 17.82 -7.36
CA LEU A 94 23.00 18.96 -6.68
C LEU A 94 21.99 19.70 -7.56
N SER A 95 22.29 19.86 -8.85
CA SER A 95 21.37 20.46 -9.83
C SER A 95 20.09 19.66 -10.03
N GLU A 96 20.17 18.34 -10.04
CA GLU A 96 19.00 17.47 -10.25
C GLU A 96 18.14 17.38 -9.00
N ILE A 97 18.75 17.29 -7.82
CA ILE A 97 18.04 17.22 -6.54
C ILE A 97 17.19 18.46 -6.32
N LEU A 98 17.68 19.65 -6.69
CA LEU A 98 16.91 20.89 -6.54
C LEU A 98 15.58 20.84 -7.30
N ASN A 99 15.54 20.12 -8.42
CA ASN A 99 14.31 19.94 -9.21
C ASN A 99 13.39 18.85 -8.64
N ILE A 100 13.93 17.88 -7.92
CA ILE A 100 13.19 16.71 -7.42
C ILE A 100 12.72 16.90 -5.96
N MET A 101 13.45 17.67 -5.16
CA MET A 101 13.13 17.93 -3.77
C MET A 101 11.74 18.57 -3.64
N PRO A 102 10.94 18.11 -2.67
CA PRO A 102 9.60 18.64 -2.49
C PRO A 102 9.67 20.11 -2.03
N THR A 103 8.99 20.97 -2.79
CA THR A 103 8.76 22.36 -2.40
C THR A 103 7.59 22.46 -1.43
N ASP A 104 7.48 23.56 -0.68
CA ASP A 104 6.33 23.74 0.21
C ASP A 104 5.00 23.74 -0.57
N ARG A 105 5.03 24.26 -1.80
CA ARG A 105 3.88 24.24 -2.71
C ARG A 105 3.50 22.82 -3.13
N SER A 106 4.48 21.96 -3.46
CA SER A 106 4.20 20.57 -3.84
C SER A 106 3.72 19.76 -2.64
N ILE A 107 4.27 19.99 -1.44
CA ILE A 107 3.81 19.35 -0.20
C ILE A 107 2.36 19.74 0.07
N ALA A 108 2.03 21.04 0.02
CA ALA A 108 0.66 21.52 0.21
C ALA A 108 -0.31 20.94 -0.83
N ALA A 109 0.11 20.84 -2.09
CA ALA A 109 -0.69 20.23 -3.15
C ALA A 109 -0.99 18.74 -2.90
N ILE A 110 -0.01 17.97 -2.41
CA ILE A 110 -0.19 16.56 -2.03
C ILE A 110 -1.22 16.45 -0.89
N TYR A 111 -1.10 17.28 0.15
CA TYR A 111 -2.07 17.28 1.26
C TYR A 111 -3.49 17.64 0.80
N LYS A 112 -3.63 18.63 -0.09
CA LYS A 112 -4.94 18.98 -0.67
C LYS A 112 -5.54 17.79 -1.44
N LYS A 113 -4.76 17.15 -2.31
CA LYS A 113 -5.18 15.97 -3.08
C LYS A 113 -5.54 14.79 -2.17
N MET A 114 -4.77 14.55 -1.11
CA MET A 114 -5.05 13.51 -0.12
C MET A 114 -6.37 13.77 0.62
N SER A 115 -6.63 15.02 1.01
CA SER A 115 -7.89 15.40 1.64
C SER A 115 -9.09 15.22 0.70
N GLU A 116 -8.95 15.61 -0.57
CA GLU A 116 -9.96 15.39 -1.60
C GLU A 116 -10.23 13.89 -1.82
N LYS A 117 -9.17 13.07 -1.88
CA LYS A 117 -9.28 11.61 -1.98
C LYS A 117 -9.96 11.00 -0.75
N GLN A 118 -9.56 11.40 0.46
CA GLN A 118 -10.20 10.93 1.70
C GLN A 118 -11.68 11.32 1.76
N LYS A 119 -12.03 12.53 1.31
CA LYS A 119 -13.43 12.94 1.17
C LYS A 119 -14.16 12.06 0.17
N LEU A 120 -13.57 11.76 -0.99
CA LEU A 120 -14.14 10.86 -1.99
C LEU A 120 -14.32 9.44 -1.45
N GLU A 121 -13.32 8.87 -0.79
CA GLU A 121 -13.36 7.54 -0.16
C GLU A 121 -14.41 7.47 0.96
N LYS A 122 -14.59 8.55 1.73
CA LYS A 122 -15.65 8.64 2.75
C LYS A 122 -17.05 8.77 2.13
N ASN A 123 -17.15 9.42 0.96
CA ASN A 123 -18.40 9.58 0.22
C ASN A 123 -18.77 8.31 -0.58
N LEU A 124 -17.79 7.52 -0.99
CA LEU A 124 -17.99 6.18 -1.52
C LEU A 124 -18.46 5.28 -0.37
N SER A 125 -19.70 4.80 -0.43
CA SER A 125 -20.18 3.74 0.47
C SER A 125 -19.42 2.45 0.13
N ILE A 126 -18.24 2.23 0.73
CA ILE A 126 -17.36 1.07 0.44
C ILE A 126 -17.98 -0.26 0.91
N TRP A 127 -19.08 -0.23 1.66
CA TRP A 127 -19.78 -1.43 2.10
C TRP A 127 -20.67 -1.99 0.98
N GLY A 128 -20.19 -3.01 0.27
CA GLY A 128 -21.03 -3.83 -0.63
C GLY A 128 -20.32 -4.43 -1.84
N ASP A 129 -19.32 -3.76 -2.40
CA ASP A 129 -18.72 -4.14 -3.69
C ASP A 129 -17.23 -4.57 -3.64
N ALA A 130 -16.50 -4.24 -2.57
CA ALA A 130 -15.11 -4.63 -2.37
C ALA A 130 -15.01 -5.96 -1.62
N ILE A 131 -14.06 -6.82 -2.00
CA ILE A 131 -13.73 -8.05 -1.25
C ILE A 131 -13.17 -7.63 0.11
N VAL A 132 -13.84 -8.01 1.21
CA VAL A 132 -13.40 -7.70 2.58
C VAL A 132 -12.78 -8.95 3.21
N TRP A 133 -11.86 -8.78 4.17
CA TRP A 133 -11.17 -9.88 4.86
C TRP A 133 -12.10 -10.97 5.41
N SER A 134 -13.29 -10.58 5.88
CA SER A 134 -14.37 -11.47 6.31
C SER A 134 -14.83 -12.46 5.23
N ASP A 135 -14.65 -12.13 3.96
CA ASP A 135 -15.11 -12.94 2.82
C ASP A 135 -14.26 -14.19 2.59
N PHE A 136 -13.07 -14.24 3.18
CA PHE A 136 -12.19 -15.40 3.18
C PHE A 136 -12.52 -16.40 4.30
N HIS A 137 -13.45 -16.07 5.20
CA HIS A 137 -13.81 -16.91 6.32
C HIS A 137 -15.24 -17.43 6.20
N LYS A 138 -15.44 -18.69 6.57
CA LYS A 138 -16.77 -19.27 6.76
C LYS A 138 -17.26 -18.77 8.11
N VAL A 139 -18.22 -17.84 8.13
CA VAL A 139 -18.95 -17.56 9.36
C VAL A 139 -19.79 -18.81 9.63
N ASP A 140 -19.38 -19.61 10.61
CA ASP A 140 -20.21 -20.70 11.08
C ASP A 140 -21.42 -20.12 11.80
N ARG A 141 -22.55 -20.83 11.79
CA ARG A 141 -23.86 -20.37 12.30
C ARG A 141 -23.89 -20.10 13.81
N PHE A 142 -22.74 -20.18 14.48
CA PHE A 142 -22.52 -20.07 15.92
C PHE A 142 -21.66 -18.86 16.33
N TYR A 143 -21.39 -17.92 15.44
CA TYR A 143 -20.76 -16.67 15.84
C TYR A 143 -21.83 -15.69 16.36
N ASP A 144 -22.25 -15.90 17.60
CA ASP A 144 -22.98 -14.91 18.37
C ASP A 144 -22.00 -13.79 18.75
N GLN A 145 -22.46 -12.55 18.60
CA GLN A 145 -21.65 -11.35 18.75
C GLN A 145 -21.17 -11.26 20.21
N TRP A 146 -19.86 -11.11 20.42
CA TRP A 146 -19.37 -10.50 21.65
C TRP A 146 -19.27 -8.99 21.38
N ASP A 147 -20.09 -8.27 22.13
CA ASP A 147 -20.42 -6.83 22.20
C ASP A 147 -21.27 -6.22 21.06
#